data_AF-A0A933AQ04-F1
#
_entry.id   AF-A0A933AQ04-F1
#
_cell.length_a   1.000
_cell.length_b   1.000
_cell.length_c   1.000
_cell.angle_alpha   90.00
_cell.angle_beta   90.00
_cell.angle_gamma   90.00
#
_symmetry.space_group_name_H-M   'P 1'
#
loop_
_entity.id
_entity.type
_entity.pdbx_description
1 polymer ?
#
loop_
_entity_poly.entity_id
_entity_poly.type
_entity_poly.pdbx_seq_one_letter_code
_entity_poly.pdbx_strand_id
1 'polypeptide(L)'
;MTTTVRSAIDSVTSTTMLDFTALRRPSNALTAALSSAGHAFSLDALAYPAGTVIPGFQFSAPVVTTVYYSAADVLGMDENQLALLYWSGTQWQDASTTCTPTSAYTRYPTENRIALPICRVGEFALVGQRTVSPLFLPGIYKN
;
A
#
# COMPACT_ATOMS: atom_id res chain seq x y z
N MET A 1 -8.49 9.69 6.35
CA MET A 1 -7.49 8.85 5.67
C MET A 1 -7.42 9.30 4.23
N THR A 2 -6.22 9.47 3.68
CA THR A 2 -6.04 9.98 2.31
C THR A 2 -5.01 9.14 1.58
N THR A 3 -5.47 8.40 0.57
CA THR A 3 -4.61 7.78 -0.44
C THR A 3 -4.75 8.59 -1.71
N THR A 4 -3.64 8.92 -2.36
CA THR A 4 -3.63 9.65 -3.63
C THR A 4 -2.98 8.78 -4.68
N VAL A 5 -3.73 8.47 -5.73
CA VAL A 5 -3.23 7.76 -6.92
C VAL A 5 -3.10 8.79 -8.04
N ARG A 6 -1.91 8.95 -8.62
CA ARG A 6 -1.64 9.89 -9.71
C ARG A 6 -1.16 9.15 -10.95
N SER A 7 -1.97 9.14 -12.00
CA SER A 7 -1.58 8.60 -13.31
C SER A 7 -0.82 9.63 -14.14
N ALA A 8 0.12 9.16 -14.95
CA ALA A 8 0.69 9.96 -16.03
C ALA A 8 -0.23 9.89 -17.26
N ILE A 9 -0.11 10.88 -18.16
CA ILE A 9 -0.93 10.96 -19.39
C ILE A 9 -0.80 9.73 -20.30
N ASP A 10 0.30 8.97 -20.18
CA ASP A 10 0.60 7.78 -20.99
C ASP A 10 0.46 6.46 -20.21
N SER A 11 -0.10 6.49 -18.99
CA SER A 11 -0.30 5.28 -18.17
C SER A 11 -1.40 4.36 -18.69
N VAL A 12 -2.19 4.83 -19.66
CA VAL A 12 -3.38 4.13 -20.19
C VAL A 12 -3.47 4.37 -21.70
N THR A 13 -3.68 3.32 -22.49
CA THR A 13 -3.73 3.41 -23.97
C THR A 13 -5.13 3.61 -24.54
N SER A 14 -6.17 3.45 -23.72
CA SER A 14 -7.58 3.70 -24.05
C SER A 14 -8.28 4.35 -22.87
N THR A 15 -9.40 5.05 -23.09
CA THR A 15 -10.18 5.68 -22.00
C THR A 15 -10.61 4.61 -21.00
N THR A 16 -9.97 4.62 -19.83
CA THR A 16 -10.20 3.66 -18.72
C THR A 16 -10.55 4.45 -17.48
N MET A 17 -11.59 4.02 -16.77
CA MET A 17 -11.96 4.61 -15.49
C MET A 17 -11.27 3.83 -14.37
N LEU A 18 -10.63 4.55 -13.44
CA LEU A 18 -10.05 3.95 -12.24
C LEU A 18 -11.05 4.10 -11.09
N ASP A 19 -11.48 2.98 -10.54
CA ASP A 19 -12.31 2.93 -9.34
C ASP A 19 -11.43 2.67 -8.13
N PHE A 20 -11.52 3.56 -7.13
CA PHE A 20 -10.75 3.48 -5.89
C PHE A 20 -11.70 3.19 -4.74
N THR A 21 -11.52 2.05 -4.09
CA THR A 21 -12.30 1.65 -2.93
C THR A 21 -11.40 1.53 -1.70
N ALA A 22 -11.59 2.41 -0.72
CA ALA A 22 -10.91 2.29 0.57
C ALA A 22 -11.43 1.07 1.35
N LEU A 23 -10.52 0.26 1.89
CA LEU A 23 -10.82 -0.93 2.68
C LEU A 23 -10.49 -0.66 4.15
N ARG A 24 -11.36 -1.12 5.06
CA ARG A 24 -11.09 -1.01 6.51
C ARG A 24 -9.90 -1.85 6.96
N ARG A 25 -9.62 -2.94 6.24
CA ARG A 25 -8.53 -3.89 6.48
C ARG A 25 -8.28 -4.68 5.19
N PRO A 26 -7.10 -5.30 5.05
CA PRO A 26 -6.84 -6.24 3.96
C PRO A 26 -7.87 -7.37 3.98
N SER A 27 -8.32 -7.82 2.80
CA SER A 27 -9.28 -8.90 2.63
C SER A 27 -8.72 -10.26 3.06
N ASN A 28 -7.41 -10.44 2.87
CA ASN A 28 -6.67 -11.64 3.21
C ASN A 28 -5.68 -11.38 4.34
N ALA A 29 -5.44 -12.39 5.18
CA ALA A 29 -4.53 -12.27 6.32
C ALA A 29 -3.09 -11.96 5.87
N LEU A 30 -2.43 -11.07 6.60
CA LEU A 30 -1.00 -10.81 6.47
C LEU A 30 -0.21 -11.94 7.17
N THR A 31 1.06 -12.11 6.80
CA THR A 31 1.96 -13.02 7.51
C THR A 31 2.23 -12.51 8.94
N ALA A 32 2.52 -13.42 9.88
CA ALA A 32 2.62 -13.09 11.31
C ALA A 32 3.71 -12.06 11.67
N ALA A 33 4.71 -11.87 10.81
CA ALA A 33 5.78 -10.89 11.01
C ALA A 33 5.37 -9.45 10.65
N LEU A 34 4.29 -9.27 9.90
CA LEU A 34 3.84 -7.99 9.38
C LEU A 34 2.62 -7.49 10.15
N SER A 35 2.59 -6.20 10.43
CA SER A 35 1.40 -5.51 10.95
C SER A 35 0.84 -4.58 9.90
N SER A 36 -0.49 -4.58 9.79
CA SER A 36 -1.20 -3.60 8.97
C SER A 36 -1.14 -2.24 9.63
N ALA A 37 -0.77 -1.20 8.87
CA ALA A 37 -0.84 0.19 9.30
C ALA A 37 -2.28 0.75 9.20
N GLY A 38 -3.29 -0.09 8.99
CA GLY A 38 -4.69 0.36 8.87
C GLY A 38 -5.03 1.00 7.52
N HIS A 39 -4.09 1.03 6.57
CA HIS A 39 -4.33 1.55 5.22
C HIS A 39 -4.41 0.42 4.21
N ALA A 40 -5.62 0.12 3.71
CA ALA A 40 -5.84 -0.84 2.63
C ALA A 40 -6.82 -0.27 1.61
N PHE A 41 -6.69 -0.66 0.34
CA PHE A 41 -7.58 -0.23 -0.73
C PHE A 41 -7.59 -1.21 -1.90
N SER A 42 -8.71 -1.24 -2.64
CA SER A 42 -8.78 -1.83 -3.98
C SER A 42 -8.69 -0.71 -5.01
N LEU A 43 -7.92 -0.96 -6.06
CA LEU A 43 -7.93 -0.17 -7.28
C LEU A 43 -8.40 -1.09 -8.39
N ASP A 44 -9.45 -0.70 -9.12
CA ASP A 44 -10.00 -1.47 -10.23
C ASP A 44 -10.00 -0.63 -11.51
N ALA A 45 -9.73 -1.26 -12.64
CA ALA A 45 -9.83 -0.64 -13.95
C ALA A 45 -11.16 -1.01 -14.59
N LEU A 46 -11.93 -0.02 -15.04
CA LEU A 46 -13.24 -0.20 -15.63
C LEU A 46 -13.23 0.28 -17.09
N ALA A 47 -13.84 -0.51 -17.97
CA ALA A 47 -14.01 -0.15 -19.38
C ALA A 47 -15.00 1.01 -19.51
N TYR A 48 -14.60 2.09 -20.17
CA TYR A 48 -15.50 3.19 -20.50
C TYR A 48 -16.30 2.88 -21.78
N PRO A 49 -17.60 3.23 -21.87
CA PRO A 49 -18.43 3.89 -20.85
C PRO A 49 -19.22 2.94 -19.94
N ALA A 50 -19.21 1.63 -20.21
CA ALA A 50 -20.12 0.67 -19.57
C ALA A 50 -19.77 0.32 -18.10
N GLY A 51 -18.54 0.64 -17.64
CA GLY A 51 -18.11 0.45 -16.25
C GLY A 51 -17.77 -1.00 -15.87
N THR A 52 -17.56 -1.90 -16.85
CA THR A 52 -17.21 -3.30 -16.57
C THR A 52 -15.74 -3.44 -16.15
N VAL A 53 -15.47 -4.23 -15.11
CA VAL A 53 -14.10 -4.52 -14.65
C VAL A 53 -13.26 -5.14 -15.78
N ILE A 54 -12.04 -4.62 -15.96
CA ILE A 54 -11.01 -5.16 -16.85
C ILE A 54 -10.07 -6.03 -16.00
N PRO A 55 -10.24 -7.36 -16.00
CA PRO A 55 -9.43 -8.24 -15.16
C PRO A 55 -7.96 -8.19 -15.56
N GLY A 56 -7.07 -8.11 -14.57
CA GLY A 56 -5.62 -8.15 -14.79
C GLY A 56 -5.03 -6.92 -15.48
N PHE A 57 -5.75 -5.79 -15.47
CA PHE A 57 -5.29 -4.55 -16.08
C PHE A 57 -3.89 -4.13 -15.58
N GLN A 58 -3.04 -3.76 -16.52
CA GLN A 58 -1.67 -3.29 -16.28
C GLN A 58 -1.51 -1.92 -16.93
N PHE A 59 -0.94 -0.97 -16.18
CA PHE A 59 -0.62 0.35 -16.70
C PHE A 59 0.52 0.26 -17.73
N SER A 60 0.42 1.03 -18.82
CA SER A 60 1.50 1.14 -19.82
C SER A 60 2.71 1.92 -19.31
N ALA A 61 2.51 2.76 -18.29
CA ALA A 61 3.55 3.46 -17.55
C ALA A 61 3.21 3.49 -16.05
N PRO A 62 4.19 3.38 -15.15
CA PRO A 62 3.94 3.35 -13.71
C PRO A 62 3.10 4.53 -13.21
N VAL A 63 2.16 4.25 -12.31
CA VAL A 63 1.28 5.22 -11.66
C VAL A 63 1.79 5.46 -10.25
N VAL A 64 2.02 6.71 -9.85
CA VAL A 64 2.55 7.01 -8.52
C VAL A 64 1.41 6.95 -7.50
N THR A 65 1.52 6.01 -6.56
CA THR A 65 0.62 5.88 -5.43
C THR A 65 1.28 6.45 -4.19
N THR A 66 0.62 7.43 -3.56
CA THR A 66 1.04 8.03 -2.29
C THR A 66 0.04 7.68 -1.21
N VAL A 67 0.52 7.12 -0.10
CA VAL A 67 -0.30 6.80 1.07
C VAL A 67 0.13 7.73 2.20
N TYR A 68 -0.81 8.51 2.72
CA TYR A 68 -0.63 9.31 3.92
C TYR A 68 -1.13 8.54 5.13
N TYR A 69 -0.32 8.50 6.19
CA TYR A 69 -0.63 7.83 7.44
C TYR A 69 -0.52 8.81 8.61
N SER A 70 -0.92 8.38 9.80
CA SER A 70 -0.70 9.08 11.06
C SER A 70 0.34 8.35 11.91
N ALA A 71 0.96 9.04 12.86
CA ALA A 71 1.90 8.41 13.80
C ALA A 71 1.25 7.25 14.59
N ALA A 72 -0.06 7.31 14.84
CA ALA A 72 -0.79 6.23 15.52
C ALA A 72 -0.92 4.97 14.64
N ASP A 73 -1.02 5.13 13.32
CA ASP A 73 -1.17 4.02 12.38
C ASP A 73 0.08 3.12 12.32
N VAL A 74 1.25 3.72 12.56
CA VAL A 74 2.56 3.06 12.47
C VAL A 74 3.20 2.85 13.84
N LEU A 75 2.45 3.03 14.92
CA LEU A 75 2.94 2.85 16.28
C LEU A 75 3.47 1.42 16.48
N GLY A 76 4.73 1.29 16.88
CA GLY A 76 5.40 0.00 17.05
C GLY A 76 5.86 -0.66 15.74
N MET A 77 5.97 0.12 14.66
CA MET A 77 6.55 -0.30 13.39
C MET A 77 7.81 0.53 13.05
N ASP A 78 8.71 -0.04 12.25
CA ASP A 78 9.81 0.72 11.66
C ASP A 78 9.31 1.45 10.41
N GLU A 79 9.16 2.77 10.52
CA GLU A 79 8.70 3.63 9.42
C GLU A 79 9.60 3.56 8.18
N ASN A 80 10.90 3.29 8.35
CA ASN A 80 11.85 3.18 7.24
C ASN A 80 11.67 1.87 6.44
N GLN A 81 10.92 0.93 7.00
CA GLN A 81 10.62 -0.37 6.41
C GLN A 81 9.15 -0.53 6.00
N LEU A 82 8.35 0.54 6.06
CA LEU A 82 6.97 0.49 5.58
C LEU A 82 6.93 0.07 4.11
N ALA A 83 6.06 -0.87 3.79
CA ALA A 83 5.89 -1.41 2.45
C ALA A 83 4.42 -1.41 2.06
N LEU A 84 4.17 -1.24 0.77
CA LEU A 84 2.86 -1.46 0.17
C LEU A 84 2.84 -2.88 -0.39
N LEU A 85 2.05 -3.76 0.19
CA LEU A 85 1.84 -5.10 -0.36
C LEU A 85 0.74 -5.07 -1.42
N TYR A 86 0.87 -5.94 -2.40
CA TYR A 86 -0.10 -6.27 -3.42
C TYR A 86 -0.59 -7.70 -3.24
N TRP A 87 -1.89 -7.93 -3.34
CA TRP A 87 -2.47 -9.28 -3.32
C TRP A 87 -2.47 -9.88 -4.73
N SER A 88 -1.73 -10.98 -4.92
CA SER A 88 -1.63 -11.67 -6.22
C SER A 88 -2.82 -12.55 -6.57
N GLY A 89 -3.78 -12.70 -5.65
CA GLY A 89 -4.80 -13.75 -5.69
C GLY A 89 -4.44 -14.97 -4.84
N THR A 90 -3.15 -15.17 -4.53
CA THR A 90 -2.66 -16.32 -3.74
C THR A 90 -1.81 -15.93 -2.55
N GLN A 91 -1.05 -14.83 -2.65
CA GLN A 91 -0.17 -14.36 -1.61
C GLN A 91 0.00 -12.84 -1.66
N TRP A 92 0.36 -12.28 -0.51
CA TRP A 92 0.83 -10.91 -0.44
C TRP A 92 2.29 -10.84 -0.89
N GLN A 93 2.59 -9.91 -1.79
CA GLN A 93 3.95 -9.64 -2.26
C GLN A 93 4.22 -8.13 -2.24
N ASP A 94 5.48 -7.73 -2.18
CA ASP A 94 5.85 -6.31 -2.25
C ASP A 94 5.43 -5.73 -3.62
N ALA A 95 4.60 -4.68 -3.61
CA ALA A 95 4.09 -4.05 -4.83
C ALA A 95 5.21 -3.50 -5.72
N SER A 96 6.37 -3.14 -5.16
CA SER A 96 7.53 -2.65 -5.92
C SER A 96 8.05 -3.68 -6.94
N THR A 97 7.88 -4.96 -6.63
CA THR A 97 8.32 -6.08 -7.47
C THR A 97 7.36 -6.40 -8.62
N THR A 98 6.20 -5.73 -8.68
CA THR A 98 5.19 -5.95 -9.72
C THR A 98 5.46 -5.17 -11.01
N CYS A 99 6.38 -4.20 -10.97
CA CYS A 99 6.85 -3.43 -12.10
C CYS A 99 8.12 -4.03 -12.72
N THR A 100 8.39 -3.71 -13.99
CA THR A 100 9.67 -4.01 -14.65
C THR A 100 10.18 -2.75 -15.35
N PRO A 101 11.34 -2.18 -14.95
CA PRO A 101 12.15 -2.58 -13.79
C PRO A 101 11.41 -2.43 -12.46
N THR A 102 11.91 -3.09 -11.41
CA THR A 102 11.39 -2.97 -10.04
C THR A 102 11.31 -1.49 -9.64
N SER A 103 10.16 -1.07 -9.12
CA SER A 103 9.97 0.30 -8.66
C SER A 103 10.63 0.53 -7.30
N ALA A 104 10.90 1.79 -6.95
CA ALA A 104 11.55 2.17 -5.70
C ALA A 104 10.58 2.95 -4.80
N TYR A 105 10.63 2.65 -3.50
CA TYR A 105 9.91 3.43 -2.50
C TYR A 105 10.59 4.78 -2.29
N THR A 106 9.78 5.83 -2.13
CA THR A 106 10.21 7.07 -1.48
C THR A 106 9.44 7.21 -0.17
N ARG A 107 10.14 7.17 0.96
CA ARG A 107 9.55 7.29 2.29
C ARG A 107 9.84 8.68 2.84
N TYR A 108 8.83 9.30 3.44
CA TYR A 108 8.93 10.60 4.09
C TYR A 108 8.42 10.46 5.54
N PRO A 109 9.19 9.83 6.46
CA PRO A 109 8.74 9.60 7.83
C PRO A 109 8.35 10.91 8.54
N THR A 110 9.10 11.98 8.31
CA THR A 110 8.81 13.31 8.87
C THR A 110 7.50 13.93 8.36
N GLU A 111 6.97 13.45 7.23
CA GLU A 111 5.74 13.93 6.60
C GLU A 111 4.60 12.90 6.67
N ASN A 112 4.83 11.77 7.35
CA ASN A 112 3.90 10.64 7.46
C ASN A 112 3.33 10.17 6.12
N ARG A 113 4.20 9.98 5.12
CA ARG A 113 3.77 9.43 3.82
C ARG A 113 4.80 8.52 3.18
N ILE A 114 4.31 7.54 2.41
CA ILE A 114 5.13 6.78 1.47
C ILE A 114 4.60 6.95 0.06
N ALA A 115 5.51 6.89 -0.93
CA ALA A 115 5.18 6.88 -2.34
C ALA A 115 5.82 5.67 -3.04
N LEU A 116 5.07 5.04 -3.94
CA LEU A 116 5.53 3.93 -4.77
C LEU A 116 4.88 4.01 -6.16
N PRO A 117 5.66 3.94 -7.25
CA PRO A 117 5.13 3.65 -8.58
C PRO A 117 4.59 2.22 -8.67
N ILE A 118 3.32 2.06 -9.03
CA ILE A 118 2.66 0.77 -9.26
C ILE A 118 2.35 0.57 -10.75
N CYS A 119 2.37 -0.69 -11.20
CA CYS A 119 2.14 -1.03 -12.61
C CYS A 119 0.86 -1.84 -12.85
N ARG A 120 0.19 -2.29 -11.80
CA ARG A 120 -1.02 -3.11 -11.89
C ARG A 120 -2.09 -2.57 -10.94
N VAL A 121 -3.33 -2.90 -11.24
CA VAL A 121 -4.48 -2.68 -10.36
C VAL A 121 -4.70 -3.91 -9.47
N GLY A 122 -5.52 -3.77 -8.43
CA GLY A 122 -5.88 -4.81 -7.47
C GLY A 122 -5.87 -4.29 -6.02
N GLU A 123 -5.75 -5.22 -5.07
CA GLU A 123 -5.77 -4.88 -3.65
C GLU A 123 -4.36 -4.58 -3.11
N PHE A 124 -4.28 -3.51 -2.33
CA PHE A 124 -3.06 -3.06 -1.68
C PHE A 124 -3.24 -2.83 -0.18
N ALA A 125 -2.17 -3.05 0.58
CA ALA A 125 -2.13 -2.81 2.03
C ALA A 125 -0.79 -2.22 2.47
N LEU A 126 -0.82 -1.13 3.25
CA LEU A 126 0.36 -0.60 3.92
C LEU A 126 0.66 -1.45 5.15
N VAL A 127 1.90 -1.94 5.22
CA VAL A 127 2.37 -2.77 6.32
C VAL A 127 3.72 -2.30 6.83
N GLY A 128 4.02 -2.66 8.07
CA GLY A 128 5.34 -2.51 8.67
C GLY A 128 5.77 -3.76 9.41
N GLN A 129 7.09 -3.93 9.56
CA GLN A 129 7.61 -4.91 10.51
C GLN A 129 7.36 -4.42 11.93
N ARG A 130 6.95 -5.33 12.83
CA ARG A 130 6.83 -5.01 14.25
C ARG A 130 8.22 -4.77 14.83
N THR A 131 8.45 -3.58 15.37
CA THR A 131 9.57 -3.38 16.29
C THR A 131 9.15 -3.96 17.64
N VAL A 132 9.73 -5.09 18.03
CA VAL A 132 9.64 -5.55 19.42
C VAL A 132 10.34 -4.53 20.30
N SER A 133 9.60 -3.54 20.80
CA SER A 133 10.11 -2.74 21.90
C SER A 133 10.11 -3.64 23.14
N PRO A 134 11.25 -3.94 23.79
CA PRO A 134 11.20 -4.50 25.12
C PRO A 134 10.43 -3.50 25.97
N LEU A 135 9.28 -3.92 26.50
CA LEU A 135 8.49 -3.13 27.43
C LEU A 135 9.43 -2.78 28.59
N PHE A 136 9.89 -1.52 28.67
CA PHE A 136 10.54 -1.02 29.86
C PHE A 136 9.47 -0.96 30.94
N LEU A 137 9.32 -2.05 31.71
CA LEU A 137 8.61 -2.01 32.97
C LEU A 137 9.45 -1.13 33.90
N PRO A 138 8.97 0.03 34.37
CA PRO A 138 9.62 0.70 35.48
C PRO A 138 9.58 -0.26 36.66
N GLY A 139 10.75 -0.76 37.06
CA GLY A 139 10.91 -1.55 38.27
C GLY A 139 10.47 -0.69 39.46
N ILE A 140 9.29 -0.98 40.00
CA ILE A 140 8.91 -0.44 41.31
C ILE A 140 9.82 -1.16 42.32
N TYR A 141 10.89 -0.48 42.74
CA TYR A 141 11.67 -0.90 43.90
C TYR A 141 10.82 -0.60 45.14
N LYS A 142 10.30 -1.64 45.80
CA LYS A 142 9.74 -1.48 47.15
C LYS A 142 10.89 -1.60 48.15
N ASN A 143 11.14 -0.52 48.89
CA ASN A 143 11.91 -0.55 50.14
C ASN A 143 11.11 -1.23 51.26
#